data_AF-A0A9D9C1U1-F1
#
_entry.id   AF-A0A9D9C1U1-F1
#
_cell.length_a   1.000
_cell.length_b   1.000
_cell.length_c   1.000
_cell.angle_alpha   90.00
_cell.angle_beta   90.00
_cell.angle_gamma   90.00
#
_symmetry.space_group_name_H-M   'P 1'
#
loop_
_entity.id
_entity.type
_entity.pdbx_description
1 polymer ?
#
loop_
_entity_poly.entity_id
_entity_poly.type
_entity_poly.pdbx_seq_one_letter_code
_entity_poly.pdbx_strand_id
1 'polypeptide(L)'
;MFDFDYEEKSAEQREKELFEKTSKKQNKIVKRILTGVFCGLGGTYLAIGIIALIISEDLETSIVGYVFGGIGLLFVILGIILHFAIPNVGNYERYKKTVDTFGYGNSFNLNTKLEMLTEENKELKERIESLEKKLRDLEDK
;
A
#
# COMPACT_ATOMS: atom_id res chain seq x y z
N MET A 1 -27.44 4.24 -31.88
CA MET A 1 -27.24 3.11 -30.94
C MET A 1 -25.78 2.65 -31.01
N PHE A 2 -24.83 3.56 -30.75
CA PHE A 2 -23.37 3.27 -30.85
C PHE A 2 -22.48 4.04 -29.85
N ASP A 3 -23.01 4.95 -29.03
CA ASP A 3 -22.17 5.70 -28.06
C ASP A 3 -22.01 5.04 -26.68
N PHE A 4 -22.89 4.10 -26.31
CA PHE A 4 -22.88 3.52 -24.95
C PHE A 4 -21.68 2.61 -24.68
N ASP A 5 -21.27 1.81 -25.67
CA ASP A 5 -20.17 0.83 -25.57
C ASP A 5 -18.78 1.52 -25.55
N TYR A 6 -18.71 2.75 -26.10
CA TYR A 6 -17.49 3.56 -26.08
C TYR A 6 -17.31 4.27 -24.73
N GLU A 7 -18.40 4.79 -24.15
CA GLU A 7 -18.37 5.38 -22.80
C GLU A 7 -18.03 4.35 -21.73
N GLU A 8 -18.59 3.14 -21.80
CA GLU A 8 -18.36 2.07 -20.82
C GLU A 8 -16.90 1.58 -20.81
N LYS A 9 -16.30 1.34 -21.98
CA LYS A 9 -14.87 1.01 -22.09
C LYS A 9 -13.97 2.13 -21.59
N SER A 10 -14.35 3.38 -21.79
CA SER A 10 -13.58 4.53 -21.31
C SER A 10 -13.65 4.67 -19.78
N ALA A 11 -14.77 4.28 -19.16
CA ALA A 11 -14.97 4.31 -17.72
C ALA A 11 -14.18 3.20 -17.03
N GLU A 12 -14.21 1.99 -17.58
CA GLU A 12 -13.46 0.84 -17.04
C GLU A 12 -11.93 1.06 -17.10
N GLN A 13 -11.43 1.63 -18.21
CA GLN A 13 -10.02 2.00 -18.32
C GLN A 13 -9.62 3.03 -17.26
N ARG A 14 -10.47 4.04 -17.02
CA ARG A 14 -10.22 5.09 -16.02
C ARG A 14 -10.23 4.54 -14.60
N GLU A 15 -11.17 3.64 -14.28
CA GLU A 15 -11.22 2.98 -12.97
C GLU A 15 -9.97 2.09 -12.75
N LYS A 16 -9.50 1.41 -13.80
CA LYS A 16 -8.26 0.63 -13.74
C LYS A 16 -7.04 1.51 -13.47
N GLU A 17 -6.91 2.64 -14.16
CA GLU A 17 -5.81 3.59 -13.93
C GLU A 17 -5.82 4.16 -12.51
N LEU A 18 -6.99 4.56 -12.02
CA LEU A 18 -7.17 5.03 -10.65
C LEU A 18 -6.82 3.93 -9.64
N PHE A 19 -7.29 2.70 -9.85
CA PHE A 19 -6.95 1.56 -9.01
C PHE A 19 -5.44 1.31 -8.98
N GLU A 20 -4.76 1.30 -10.13
CA GLU A 20 -3.32 1.06 -10.18
C GLU A 20 -2.55 2.16 -9.41
N LYS A 21 -2.98 3.42 -9.55
CA LYS A 21 -2.39 4.56 -8.83
C LYS A 21 -2.60 4.45 -7.31
N THR A 22 -3.83 4.19 -6.88
CA THR A 22 -4.21 4.02 -5.47
C THR A 22 -3.52 2.80 -4.87
N SER A 23 -3.57 1.66 -5.53
CA SER A 23 -2.96 0.40 -5.09
C SER A 23 -1.44 0.55 -4.94
N LYS A 24 -0.77 1.23 -5.86
CA LYS A 24 0.67 1.50 -5.77
C LYS A 24 1.02 2.35 -4.55
N LYS A 25 0.20 3.35 -4.24
CA LYS A 25 0.37 4.20 -3.05
C LYS A 25 0.18 3.40 -1.77
N GLN A 26 -0.89 2.61 -1.68
CA GLN A 26 -1.16 1.77 -0.51
C GLN A 26 -0.08 0.70 -0.32
N ASN A 27 0.32 -0.01 -1.38
CA ASN A 27 1.37 -1.02 -1.29
C ASN A 27 2.72 -0.42 -0.86
N LYS A 28 3.04 0.81 -1.28
CA LYS A 28 4.25 1.51 -0.81
C LYS A 28 4.20 1.81 0.69
N ILE A 29 3.03 2.20 1.20
CA ILE A 29 2.82 2.44 2.64
C ILE A 29 2.93 1.12 3.40
N VAL A 30 2.23 0.09 2.96
CA VAL A 30 2.27 -1.25 3.57
C VAL A 30 3.70 -1.77 3.61
N LYS A 31 4.46 -1.70 2.49
CA LYS A 31 5.88 -2.07 2.46
C LYS A 31 6.69 -1.34 3.53
N ARG A 32 6.53 -0.02 3.65
CA ARG A 32 7.27 0.78 4.64
C ARG A 32 6.92 0.39 6.08
N ILE A 33 5.63 0.24 6.38
CA ILE A 33 5.17 -0.14 7.72
C ILE A 33 5.70 -1.53 8.07
N LEU A 34 5.52 -2.50 7.17
CA LEU A 34 5.93 -3.88 7.41
C LEU A 34 7.44 -3.99 7.59
N THR A 35 8.22 -3.42 6.66
CA THR A 35 9.68 -3.40 6.78
C THR A 35 10.10 -2.67 8.07
N GLY A 36 9.46 -1.56 8.43
CA GLY A 36 9.72 -0.83 9.66
C GLY A 36 9.50 -1.68 10.92
N VAL A 37 8.39 -2.40 11.00
CA VAL A 37 8.06 -3.27 12.14
C VAL A 37 9.04 -4.44 12.24
N PHE A 38 9.31 -5.14 11.14
CA PHE A 38 10.22 -6.29 11.12
C PHE A 38 11.67 -5.89 11.41
N CYS A 39 12.16 -4.79 10.84
CA CYS A 39 13.49 -4.27 11.15
C CYS A 39 13.57 -3.72 12.58
N GLY A 40 12.51 -3.09 13.09
CA GLY A 40 12.44 -2.61 14.46
C GLY A 40 12.53 -3.75 15.47
N LEU A 41 11.68 -4.77 15.31
CA LEU A 41 11.71 -5.98 16.15
C LEU A 41 13.06 -6.69 16.02
N GLY A 42 13.51 -6.98 14.79
CA GLY A 42 14.80 -7.61 14.55
C GLY A 42 15.97 -6.85 15.20
N GLY A 43 15.97 -5.52 15.10
CA GLY A 43 16.95 -4.65 15.76
C GLY A 43 16.94 -4.78 17.28
N THR A 44 15.76 -4.83 17.91
CA THR A 44 15.67 -5.04 19.37
C THR A 44 16.20 -6.40 19.81
N TYR A 45 15.86 -7.47 19.07
CA TYR A 45 16.37 -8.81 19.36
C TYR A 45 17.89 -8.92 19.16
N LEU A 46 18.43 -8.27 18.12
CA LEU A 46 19.87 -8.18 17.90
C LEU A 46 20.57 -7.39 19.01
N ALA A 47 20.01 -6.26 19.45
CA ALA A 47 20.57 -5.47 20.54
C ALA A 47 20.64 -6.29 21.84
N ILE A 48 19.55 -7.00 22.19
CA ILE A 48 19.51 -7.88 23.36
C ILE A 48 20.54 -9.01 23.22
N GLY A 49 20.62 -9.64 22.04
CA GLY A 49 21.59 -10.70 21.77
C GLY A 49 23.05 -10.24 21.91
N ILE A 50 23.38 -9.06 21.39
CA ILE A 50 24.73 -8.47 21.50
C ILE A 50 25.06 -8.13 22.95
N ILE A 51 24.13 -7.49 23.68
CA ILE A 51 24.33 -7.16 25.09
C ILE A 51 24.54 -8.42 25.92
N ALA A 52 23.73 -9.46 25.69
CA ALA A 52 23.89 -10.73 26.36
C ALA A 52 25.28 -11.33 26.08
N LEU A 53 25.75 -11.35 24.83
CA LEU A 53 27.08 -11.85 24.47
C LEU A 53 28.23 -11.06 25.10
N ILE A 54 28.10 -9.74 25.25
CA ILE A 54 29.15 -8.89 25.85
C ILE A 54 29.27 -9.12 27.37
N ILE A 55 28.15 -9.34 28.05
CA ILE A 55 28.08 -9.54 29.50
C ILE A 55 28.25 -11.03 29.86
N SER A 56 28.35 -11.91 28.87
CA SER A 56 28.47 -13.34 29.09
C SER A 56 29.82 -13.70 29.70
N GLU A 57 29.82 -14.00 31.00
CA GLU A 57 30.94 -14.68 31.68
C GLU A 57 30.79 -16.21 31.61
N ASP A 58 29.55 -16.69 31.45
CA ASP A 58 29.19 -18.10 31.41
C ASP A 58 28.64 -18.56 30.05
N LEU A 59 28.72 -19.88 29.82
CA LEU A 59 28.25 -20.53 28.59
C LEU A 59 26.72 -20.39 28.42
N GLU A 60 25.95 -20.43 29.51
CA GLU A 60 24.48 -20.29 29.46
C GLU A 60 24.05 -18.92 28.95
N THR A 61 24.66 -17.85 29.47
CA THR A 61 24.40 -16.47 29.04
C THR A 61 24.83 -16.25 27.58
N SER A 62 25.93 -16.90 27.16
CA SER A 62 26.39 -16.88 25.78
C SER A 62 25.37 -17.52 24.83
N ILE A 63 24.79 -18.66 25.20
CA ILE A 63 23.76 -19.35 24.41
C ILE A 63 22.53 -18.45 24.23
N VAL A 64 22.10 -17.77 25.30
CA VAL A 64 20.99 -16.80 25.22
C VAL A 64 21.30 -15.71 24.20
N GLY A 65 22.52 -15.17 24.22
CA GLY A 65 22.98 -14.17 23.24
C GLY A 65 22.92 -14.66 21.80
N TYR A 66 23.38 -15.89 21.53
CA TYR A 66 23.30 -16.49 20.19
C TYR A 66 21.86 -16.75 19.72
N VAL A 67 20.98 -17.21 20.60
CA VAL A 67 19.57 -17.46 20.28
C VAL A 67 18.85 -16.16 19.94
N PHE A 68 18.99 -15.13 20.79
CA PHE A 68 18.37 -13.82 20.55
C PHE A 68 18.96 -13.13 19.32
N GLY A 69 20.28 -13.23 19.11
CA GLY A 69 20.93 -12.73 17.90
C GLY A 69 20.44 -13.43 16.62
N GLY A 70 20.32 -14.76 16.67
CA GLY A 70 19.78 -15.55 15.56
C GLY A 70 18.32 -15.22 15.23
N ILE A 71 17.46 -15.08 16.25
CA ILE A 71 16.07 -14.66 16.09
C ILE A 71 15.99 -13.25 15.49
N GLY A 72 16.80 -12.31 15.99
CA GLY A 72 16.84 -10.95 15.46
C GLY A 72 17.25 -10.91 13.99
N LEU A 73 18.27 -11.69 13.62
CA LEU A 73 18.72 -11.82 12.24
C LEU A 73 17.63 -12.42 11.33
N LEU A 74 16.91 -13.44 11.80
CA LEU A 74 15.77 -14.00 11.09
C LEU A 74 14.67 -12.97 10.84
N PHE A 75 14.32 -12.14 11.83
CA PHE A 75 13.32 -11.08 11.66
C PHE A 75 13.75 -10.01 10.65
N VAL A 76 15.03 -9.64 10.63
CA VAL A 76 15.58 -8.70 9.63
C VAL A 76 15.50 -9.30 8.23
N ILE A 77 15.93 -10.56 8.06
CA ILE A 77 15.85 -11.27 6.77
C ILE A 77 14.40 -11.36 6.31
N LEU A 78 13.48 -11.72 7.20
CA LEU A 78 12.06 -11.83 6.89
C LEU A 78 11.49 -10.47 6.45
N GLY A 79 11.87 -9.39 7.13
CA GLY A 79 11.50 -8.02 6.73
C GLY A 79 11.97 -7.64 5.33
N ILE A 80 13.19 -8.05 4.96
CA ILE A 80 13.73 -7.85 3.61
C ILE A 80 12.96 -8.71 2.59
N ILE A 81 12.73 -9.99 2.86
CA ILE A 81 11.99 -10.88 1.97
C ILE A 81 10.58 -10.33 1.70
N LEU A 82 9.87 -9.89 2.74
CA LEU A 82 8.52 -9.34 2.56
C LEU A 82 8.52 -8.01 1.78
N HIS A 83 9.59 -7.22 1.87
CA HIS A 83 9.75 -6.01 1.05
C HIS A 83 9.72 -6.32 -0.45
N PHE A 84 10.37 -7.42 -0.85
CA PHE A 84 10.41 -7.90 -2.23
C PHE A 84 9.18 -8.71 -2.63
N ALA A 85 8.59 -9.47 -1.71
CA ALA A 85 7.44 -10.32 -1.98
C ALA A 85 6.14 -9.53 -2.24
N ILE A 86 5.98 -8.34 -1.64
CA ILE A 86 4.81 -7.50 -1.88
C ILE A 86 4.93 -6.86 -3.27
N PRO A 87 3.99 -7.07 -4.21
CA PRO A 87 4.05 -6.45 -5.53
C PRO A 87 3.82 -4.94 -5.46
N ASN A 88 4.42 -4.19 -6.38
CA ASN A 88 4.28 -2.74 -6.43
C ASN A 88 2.89 -2.26 -6.85
N VAL A 89 2.13 -3.10 -7.56
CA VAL A 89 0.77 -2.81 -8.04
C VAL A 89 -0.10 -4.04 -7.81
N GLY A 90 -1.34 -3.85 -7.33
CA GLY A 90 -2.32 -4.91 -7.18
C GLY A 90 -2.88 -5.38 -8.53
N ASN A 91 -3.48 -6.56 -8.56
CA ASN A 91 -4.14 -7.08 -9.76
C ASN A 91 -5.60 -6.57 -9.81
N TYR A 92 -5.89 -5.69 -10.77
CA TYR A 92 -7.22 -5.10 -10.95
C TYR A 92 -8.31 -6.14 -11.23
N GLU A 93 -8.06 -7.14 -12.09
CA GLU A 93 -9.06 -8.17 -12.40
C GLU A 93 -9.42 -9.00 -11.17
N ARG A 94 -8.41 -9.33 -10.35
CA ARG A 94 -8.63 -10.04 -9.09
C ARG A 94 -9.40 -9.18 -8.09
N TYR A 95 -9.10 -7.89 -8.03
CA TYR A 95 -9.84 -6.93 -7.22
C TYR A 95 -11.29 -6.84 -7.67
N LYS A 96 -11.56 -6.60 -8.97
CA LYS A 96 -12.90 -6.49 -9.56
C LYS A 96 -13.72 -7.74 -9.27
N LYS A 97 -13.18 -8.92 -9.56
CA LYS A 97 -13.84 -10.20 -9.26
C LYS A 97 -14.16 -10.38 -7.77
N THR A 98 -13.27 -9.94 -6.88
CA THR A 98 -13.49 -10.03 -5.43
C THR A 98 -14.59 -9.08 -4.98
N VAL A 99 -14.60 -7.84 -5.49
CA VAL A 99 -15.64 -6.85 -5.20
C VAL A 99 -16.98 -7.28 -5.75
N ASP A 100 -17.03 -7.84 -6.96
CA ASP A 100 -18.27 -8.33 -7.57
C ASP A 100 -18.86 -9.53 -6.81
N THR A 101 -18.00 -10.40 -6.29
CA THR A 101 -18.44 -11.64 -5.62
C THR A 101 -18.75 -11.42 -4.13
N PHE A 102 -17.94 -10.62 -3.44
CA PHE A 102 -17.96 -10.50 -1.97
C PHE A 102 -18.13 -9.05 -1.48
N GLY A 103 -18.27 -8.08 -2.39
CA GLY A 103 -18.26 -6.67 -2.05
C GLY A 103 -16.90 -6.19 -1.54
N TYR A 104 -16.91 -5.04 -0.87
CA TYR A 104 -15.73 -4.45 -0.22
C TYR A 104 -15.48 -5.08 1.16
N GLY A 105 -15.47 -6.41 1.22
CA GLY A 105 -15.46 -7.17 2.48
C GLY A 105 -14.19 -7.00 3.35
N ASN A 106 -13.14 -6.35 2.86
CA ASN A 106 -11.96 -6.02 3.65
C ASN A 106 -11.67 -4.51 3.62
N SER A 107 -11.01 -4.02 4.68
CA SER A 107 -10.68 -2.60 4.82
C SER A 107 -9.77 -2.08 3.71
N PHE A 108 -8.96 -2.95 3.09
CA PHE A 108 -8.07 -2.57 1.99
C PHE A 108 -8.85 -2.21 0.72
N ASN A 109 -9.82 -3.05 0.32
CA ASN A 109 -10.69 -2.84 -0.83
C ASN A 109 -11.60 -1.63 -0.59
N LEU A 110 -12.15 -1.49 0.62
CA LEU A 110 -12.96 -0.33 0.99
C LEU A 110 -12.15 0.98 0.90
N ASN A 111 -10.94 1.00 1.46
CA ASN A 111 -10.08 2.17 1.46
C ASN A 111 -9.60 2.50 0.03
N THR A 112 -9.36 1.47 -0.79
CA THR A 112 -9.07 1.62 -2.22
C THR A 112 -10.22 2.30 -2.94
N LYS A 113 -11.47 1.85 -2.76
CA LYS A 113 -12.63 2.51 -3.39
C LYS A 113 -12.85 3.94 -2.87
N LEU A 114 -12.64 4.18 -1.58
CA LEU A 114 -12.72 5.53 -1.00
C LEU A 114 -11.67 6.47 -1.61
N GLU A 115 -10.42 6.04 -1.75
CA GLU A 115 -9.37 6.85 -2.39
C GLU A 115 -9.72 7.13 -3.85
N MET A 116 -10.17 6.13 -4.62
CA MET A 116 -10.60 6.32 -6.01
C MET A 116 -11.74 7.34 -6.13
N LEU A 117 -12.79 7.20 -5.31
CA LEU A 117 -13.92 8.14 -5.30
C LEU A 117 -13.51 9.56 -4.86
N THR A 118 -12.54 9.67 -3.95
CA THR A 118 -12.02 10.97 -3.52
C THR A 118 -11.25 11.65 -4.65
N GLU A 119 -10.47 10.87 -5.41
CA GLU A 119 -9.69 11.37 -6.54
C GLU A 119 -10.60 11.81 -7.71
N GLU A 120 -11.61 11.00 -8.04
CA GLU A 120 -12.65 11.38 -9.02
C GLU A 120 -13.38 12.67 -8.62
N ASN A 121 -13.80 12.79 -7.35
CA ASN A 121 -14.47 14.01 -6.87
C ASN A 121 -13.57 15.25 -6.99
N LYS A 122 -12.26 15.10 -6.77
CA LYS A 122 -11.31 16.19 -6.92
C LYS A 122 -11.21 16.63 -8.38
N GLU A 123 -11.05 15.68 -9.30
CA GLU A 123 -11.00 15.98 -10.74
C GLU A 123 -12.30 16.63 -11.23
N LEU A 124 -13.45 16.16 -10.76
CA LEU A 124 -14.75 16.74 -11.10
C LEU A 124 -14.87 18.19 -10.61
N LYS A 125 -14.43 18.48 -9.38
CA LYS A 125 -14.41 19.87 -8.86
C LYS A 125 -13.51 20.78 -9.69
N GLU A 126 -12.30 20.34 -10.04
CA GLU A 126 -11.39 21.11 -10.88
C GLU A 126 -11.96 21.37 -12.28
N ARG A 127 -12.65 20.38 -12.86
CA ARG A 127 -13.36 20.55 -14.14
C ARG A 127 -14.48 21.58 -14.03
N ILE A 128 -15.32 21.50 -12.99
CA ILE A 128 -16.40 22.47 -12.76
C ILE A 128 -15.82 23.88 -12.62
N GLU A 129 -14.80 24.07 -11.80
CA GLU A 129 -14.14 25.37 -11.61
C GLU A 129 -13.56 25.91 -12.93
N SER A 130 -12.94 25.05 -13.74
CA SER A 130 -12.42 25.43 -15.06
C SER A 130 -13.54 25.85 -16.04
N LEU A 131 -14.71 25.22 -15.96
CA LEU A 131 -15.86 25.53 -16.79
C LEU A 131 -16.53 26.82 -16.32
N GLU A 132 -16.71 27.02 -15.02
CA GLU A 132 -17.22 28.27 -14.44
C GLU A 132 -16.33 29.47 -14.79
N LYS A 133 -15.00 29.27 -14.82
CA LYS A 133 -14.08 30.31 -15.26
C LYS A 133 -14.27 30.64 -16.74
N LYS A 134 -14.32 29.63 -17.60
CA LYS A 134 -14.58 29.81 -19.04
C LYS A 134 -15.92 30.48 -19.32
N LEU A 135 -16.95 30.18 -18.52
CA LEU A 135 -18.29 30.76 -18.65
C LEU A 135 -18.25 32.26 -18.30
N ARG A 136 -17.59 32.63 -17.20
CA ARG A 136 -17.37 34.04 -16.82
C ARG A 136 -16.58 34.82 -17.89
N ASP A 137 -15.51 34.24 -18.40
CA ASP A 137 -14.70 34.85 -19.47
C ASP A 137 -15.49 35.05 -20.80
N LEU A 138 -16.60 34.33 -20.97
CA LEU A 138 -17.54 34.46 -22.10
C LEU A 138 -18.67 35.46 -21.83
N GLU A 139 -19.12 35.61 -20.59
CA GLU A 139 -20.13 36.60 -20.18
C GLU A 139 -19.57 38.04 -20.11
N ASP A 140 -18.28 38.18 -19.84
CA ASP A 140 -17.57 39.48 -19.79
C ASP A 140 -17.13 40.00 -21.18
N LYS A 141 -17.55 39.35 -22.28
CA LYS A 141 -17.27 39.73 -23.68
C LYS A 141 -18.52 40.16 -24.42
#